data_AF-A0A385AF38-F1
#
_entry.id   AF-A0A385AF38-F1
#
_cell.length_a   1.000
_cell.length_b   1.000
_cell.length_c   1.000
_cell.angle_alpha   90.00
_cell.angle_beta   90.00
_cell.angle_gamma   90.00
#
_symmetry.space_group_name_H-M   'P 1'
#
loop_
_entity.id
_entity.type
_entity.pdbx_description
1 polymer ?
#
loop_
_entity_poly.entity_id
_entity_poly.type
_entity_poly.pdbx_seq_one_letter_code
_entity_poly.pdbx_strand_id
1 'polypeptide(L)'
;MPFYLPLNDRFEPGHYTLDLTVHSEGRRWHFTRNFTISRQTANKWNSKDVNLPPQNNDWYYVLAGVLLILIILGYVYWRYRKKQKENKALKDELDRLKS
;
A
#
# COMPACT_ATOMS: atom_id res chain seq x y z
N MET A 1 -35.75 17.03 2.66
CA MET A 1 -34.99 15.83 2.25
C MET A 1 -33.51 16.20 2.26
N PRO A 2 -32.61 15.43 2.91
CA PRO A 2 -31.18 15.68 2.83
C PRO A 2 -30.66 15.39 1.42
N PHE A 3 -29.81 16.26 0.88
CA PHE A 3 -29.15 16.07 -0.41
C PHE A 3 -27.76 15.51 -0.17
N TYR A 4 -27.45 14.38 -0.80
CA TYR A 4 -26.14 13.72 -0.69
C TYR A 4 -25.29 14.11 -1.90
N LEU A 5 -24.02 14.44 -1.65
CA LEU A 5 -23.04 14.64 -2.70
C LEU A 5 -22.48 13.25 -3.09
N PRO A 6 -22.72 12.76 -4.31
CA PRO A 6 -22.10 11.51 -4.76
C PRO A 6 -20.61 11.77 -4.97
N LEU A 7 -19.82 11.60 -3.90
CA LEU A 7 -18.37 11.54 -4.00
C LEU A 7 -18.02 10.11 -4.40
N ASN A 8 -17.50 9.94 -5.62
CA ASN A 8 -17.10 8.63 -6.13
C ASN A 8 -15.78 8.15 -5.49
N ASP A 9 -15.07 9.05 -4.79
CA ASP A 9 -13.73 8.87 -4.25
C ASP A 9 -13.58 9.49 -2.84
N ARG A 10 -12.37 9.38 -2.26
CA ARG A 10 -12.01 9.91 -0.93
C ARG A 10 -12.11 11.44 -0.88
N PHE A 11 -12.48 11.98 0.28
CA PHE A 11 -12.34 13.41 0.54
C PHE A 11 -10.85 13.79 0.50
N GLU A 12 -10.49 14.75 -0.34
CA GLU A 12 -9.16 15.33 -0.39
C GLU A 12 -9.11 16.66 0.38
N PRO A 13 -7.96 17.00 1.00
CA PRO A 13 -7.78 18.30 1.60
C PRO A 13 -7.59 19.37 0.52
N GLY A 14 -8.38 20.44 0.59
CA GLY A 14 -8.35 21.48 -0.43
C GLY A 14 -9.37 22.59 -0.20
N HIS A 15 -9.34 23.58 -1.08
CA HIS A 15 -10.33 24.65 -1.16
C HIS A 15 -11.42 24.24 -2.14
N TYR A 16 -12.65 24.21 -1.65
CA TYR A 16 -13.82 23.81 -2.42
C TYR A 16 -14.84 24.94 -2.45
N THR A 17 -15.53 25.04 -3.58
CA THR A 17 -16.64 25.97 -3.76
C THR A 17 -17.90 25.14 -3.96
N LEU A 18 -18.84 25.24 -3.02
CA LEU A 18 -20.17 24.70 -3.17
C LEU A 18 -20.98 25.67 -4.05
N ASP A 19 -21.31 25.23 -5.25
CA ASP A 19 -22.29 25.90 -6.11
C ASP A 19 -23.61 25.11 -6.04
N LEU A 20 -24.64 25.75 -5.49
CA LEU A 20 -25.95 25.16 -5.33
C LEU A 20 -27.01 26.05 -5.99
N THR A 21 -27.69 25.50 -6.99
CA THR A 21 -28.84 26.17 -7.62
C THR A 21 -30.13 25.41 -7.30
N VAL A 22 -31.00 26.05 -6.53
CA VAL A 22 -32.31 25.51 -6.11
C VAL A 22 -33.41 26.09 -6.98
N HIS A 23 -34.26 25.23 -7.53
CA HIS A 23 -35.44 25.59 -8.31
C HIS A 23 -36.71 25.17 -7.56
N SER A 24 -37.67 26.08 -7.37
CA SER A 24 -39.00 25.75 -6.84
C SER A 24 -40.07 26.68 -7.43
N GLU A 25 -41.14 26.09 -7.98
CA GLU A 25 -42.34 26.79 -8.52
C GLU A 25 -42.06 28.15 -9.20
N GLY A 26 -41.13 28.14 -10.17
CA GLY A 26 -40.78 29.32 -10.96
C GLY A 26 -39.73 30.27 -10.34
N ARG A 27 -39.26 30.00 -9.13
CA ARG A 27 -38.20 30.75 -8.45
C ARG A 27 -36.88 29.98 -8.45
N ARG A 28 -35.79 30.70 -8.69
CA ARG A 28 -34.41 30.18 -8.69
C ARG A 28 -33.61 30.89 -7.62
N TRP A 29 -32.96 30.12 -6.76
CA TRP A 29 -31.99 30.63 -5.80
C TRP A 29 -30.64 30.01 -6.07
N HIS A 30 -29.62 30.86 -6.14
CA HIS A 30 -28.24 30.45 -6.35
C HIS A 30 -27.44 30.77 -5.09
N PHE A 31 -26.76 29.75 -4.56
CA PHE A 31 -25.94 29.84 -3.37
C PHE A 31 -24.53 29.35 -3.69
N THR A 32 -23.57 30.23 -3.49
CA THR A 32 -22.14 29.90 -3.63
C THR A 32 -21.49 30.02 -2.26
N ARG A 33 -20.84 28.95 -1.79
CA ARG A 33 -20.12 28.96 -0.50
C ARG A 33 -18.74 28.35 -0.64
N ASN A 34 -17.72 29.11 -0.28
CA ASN A 34 -16.35 28.62 -0.21
C ASN A 34 -16.09 27.96 1.15
N PHE A 35 -15.49 26.78 1.14
CA PHE A 35 -15.09 26.06 2.33
C PHE A 35 -13.77 25.33 2.10
N THR A 36 -13.01 25.12 3.19
CA THR A 36 -11.72 24.43 3.13
C THR A 36 -11.83 23.13 3.90
N ILE A 37 -11.48 22.03 3.26
CA ILE A 37 -11.36 20.73 3.92
C ILE A 37 -9.91 20.59 4.40
N SER A 38 -9.74 20.52 5.73
CA SER A 38 -8.42 20.23 6.31
C SER A 38 -8.05 18.75 6.13
N ARG A 39 -6.74 18.43 6.13
CA ARG A 39 -6.26 17.03 6.08
C ARG A 39 -6.82 16.18 7.22
N GLN A 40 -6.97 16.77 8.41
CA GLN A 40 -7.50 16.06 9.58
C GLN A 40 -9.00 15.77 9.42
N THR A 41 -9.76 16.72 8.86
CA THR A 41 -11.19 16.55 8.54
C THR A 41 -11.40 15.51 7.46
N ALA A 42 -10.63 15.59 6.36
CA ALA A 42 -10.63 14.61 5.28
C ALA A 42 -10.35 13.19 5.81
N ASN A 43 -9.30 13.02 6.61
CA ASN A 43 -8.95 11.72 7.20
C ASN A 43 -10.05 11.19 8.13
N LYS A 44 -10.66 12.05 8.95
CA LYS A 44 -11.74 11.67 9.87
C LYS A 44 -13.01 11.24 9.13
N TRP A 45 -13.32 11.88 8.02
CA TRP A 45 -14.48 11.53 7.18
C TRP A 45 -14.21 10.26 6.38
N ASN A 46 -13.04 10.17 5.75
CA ASN A 46 -12.59 8.96 5.06
C ASN A 46 -12.51 7.75 6.02
N SER A 47 -12.06 7.92 7.27
CA SER A 47 -12.01 6.79 8.22
C SER A 47 -13.39 6.29 8.66
N LYS A 48 -14.43 7.12 8.54
CA LYS A 48 -15.80 6.76 8.89
C LYS A 48 -16.60 6.23 7.71
N ASP A 49 -16.11 6.43 6.50
CA ASP A 49 -16.78 6.02 5.28
C ASP A 49 -16.51 4.53 5.02
N VAL A 50 -17.52 3.72 5.29
CA VAL A 50 -17.51 2.26 5.13
C VAL A 50 -17.49 1.80 3.66
N ASN A 51 -17.70 2.73 2.71
CA ASN A 51 -17.70 2.45 1.28
C ASN A 51 -16.36 2.74 0.60
N LEU A 52 -15.37 3.28 1.32
CA LEU A 52 -14.07 3.50 0.72
C LEU A 52 -13.39 2.15 0.49
N PRO A 53 -12.92 1.85 -0.74
CA PRO A 53 -12.11 0.67 -0.95
C PRO A 53 -10.93 0.74 0.02
N PRO A 54 -10.63 -0.36 0.74
CA PRO A 54 -9.47 -0.39 1.62
C PRO A 54 -8.27 0.11 0.83
N GLN A 55 -7.42 0.89 1.47
CA GLN A 55 -6.17 1.27 0.82
C GLN A 55 -5.45 -0.06 0.58
N ASN A 56 -5.40 -0.51 -0.68
CA ASN A 56 -4.77 -1.77 -1.06
C ASN A 56 -3.29 -1.64 -0.73
N ASN A 57 -2.95 -1.94 0.52
CA ASN A 57 -1.62 -1.79 1.06
C ASN A 57 -0.82 -3.03 0.70
N ASP A 58 -0.78 -3.40 -0.59
CA ASP A 58 -0.19 -4.64 -1.11
C ASP A 58 1.33 -4.75 -0.87
N TRP A 59 1.91 -3.76 -0.20
CA TRP A 59 3.27 -3.77 0.32
C TRP A 59 3.59 -5.01 1.18
N TYR A 60 2.60 -5.60 1.87
CA TYR A 60 2.82 -6.84 2.62
C TYR A 60 3.14 -8.03 1.69
N TYR A 61 2.58 -8.08 0.47
CA TYR A 61 2.94 -9.11 -0.51
C TYR A 61 4.35 -8.92 -1.05
N VAL A 62 4.76 -7.66 -1.28
CA VAL A 62 6.13 -7.33 -1.69
C VAL A 62 7.12 -7.75 -0.60
N LEU A 63 6.83 -7.42 0.66
CA LEU A 63 7.66 -7.79 1.80
C LEU A 63 7.75 -9.32 1.98
N ALA A 64 6.62 -10.02 1.84
CA ALA A 64 6.58 -11.48 1.91
C ALA A 64 7.39 -12.15 0.78
N GLY A 65 7.31 -11.62 -0.44
CA GLY A 65 8.10 -12.10 -1.58
C GLY A 65 9.60 -11.93 -1.37
N VAL A 66 10.04 -10.76 -0.88
CA VAL A 66 11.46 -10.49 -0.57
C VAL A 66 11.97 -11.42 0.52
N LEU A 67 11.19 -11.63 1.59
CA LEU A 67 11.57 -12.50 2.69
C LEU A 67 11.77 -13.95 2.22
N LEU A 68 10.89 -14.44 1.35
CA LEU A 68 10.94 -15.80 0.81
C LEU A 68 12.19 -16.01 -0.07
N ILE A 69 12.56 -15.03 -0.89
CA ILE A 69 13.79 -15.06 -1.71
C ILE A 69 15.03 -15.14 -0.80
N LEU A 70 15.09 -14.35 0.27
CA LEU A 70 16.22 -14.37 1.21
C LEU A 70 16.39 -15.73 1.89
N ILE A 71 15.28 -16.39 2.25
CA ILE A 71 15.31 -17.73 2.85
C ILE A 71 15.89 -18.74 1.85
N ILE A 72 15.45 -18.70 0.59
CA ILE A 72 15.97 -19.61 -0.46
C ILE A 72 17.46 -19.36 -0.69
N LEU A 73 17.88 -18.11 -0.83
CA LEU A 73 19.29 -17.76 -1.01
C LEU A 73 20.15 -18.20 0.18
N GLY A 74 19.66 -17.97 1.40
CA GLY A 74 20.32 -18.44 2.62
C GLY A 74 20.47 -19.97 2.67
N TYR A 75 19.40 -20.69 2.32
CA TYR A 75 19.41 -22.15 2.26
C TYR A 75 20.40 -22.69 1.22
N VAL A 76 20.39 -22.13 0.00
CA VAL A 76 21.32 -22.52 -1.07
C VAL A 76 22.76 -22.20 -0.69
N TYR A 77 23.02 -21.03 -0.12
CA TYR A 77 24.35 -20.64 0.35
C TYR A 77 24.87 -21.56 1.46
N TRP A 78 24.01 -21.93 2.41
CA TRP A 78 24.35 -22.86 3.48
C TRP A 78 24.69 -24.27 2.95
N ARG A 79 23.86 -24.81 2.02
CA ARG A 79 24.13 -26.07 1.31
C ARG A 79 25.45 -26.02 0.55
N TYR A 80 25.73 -24.93 -0.15
CA TYR A 80 26.96 -24.75 -0.91
C TYR A 80 28.20 -24.73 -0.01
N ARG A 81 28.16 -23.97 1.09
CA ARG A 81 29.22 -23.93 2.11
C ARG A 81 29.51 -25.31 2.71
N LYS A 82 28.48 -26.11 2.97
CA LYS A 82 28.65 -27.46 3.52
C LYS A 82 29.39 -28.39 2.54
N LYS A 83 28.98 -28.42 1.28
CA LYS A 83 29.63 -29.23 0.23
C LYS A 83 31.08 -28.83 -0.05
N GLN A 84 31.41 -27.54 0.07
CA GLN A 84 32.77 -27.06 -0.11
C GLN A 84 33.72 -27.51 1.00
N LYS A 85 33.22 -27.66 2.25
CA LYS A 85 34.04 -28.20 3.35
C LYS A 85 34.37 -29.67 3.14
N GLU A 86 33.39 -30.46 2.71
CA GLU A 86 33.56 -31.90 2.42
C GLU A 86 34.52 -32.13 1.24
N ASN A 87 34.36 -31.37 0.14
CA ASN A 87 35.26 -31.47 -1.02
C ASN A 87 36.69 -31.03 -0.72
N LYS A 88 36.89 -30.02 0.14
CA LYS A 88 38.25 -29.62 0.55
C LYS A 88 38.93 -30.72 1.36
N ALA A 89 38.23 -31.30 2.33
CA ALA A 89 38.78 -32.40 3.14
C ALA A 89 39.14 -33.62 2.28
N LEU A 90 38.28 -34.00 1.34
CA LEU A 90 38.54 -35.10 0.39
C LEU A 90 39.73 -34.82 -0.54
N LYS A 91 39.91 -33.57 -0.99
CA LYS A 91 41.06 -33.18 -1.83
C LYS A 91 42.37 -33.20 -1.04
N ASP A 92 42.36 -32.68 0.18
CA ASP A 92 43.55 -32.68 1.04
C ASP A 92 44.00 -34.11 1.38
N GLU A 93 43.05 -35.04 1.57
CA GLU A 93 43.34 -36.46 1.81
C GLU A 93 43.86 -37.16 0.53
N LEU A 94 43.28 -36.85 -0.63
CA LEU A 94 43.75 -37.38 -1.92
C LEU A 94 45.18 -36.92 -2.26
N ASP A 95 45.51 -35.66 -1.99
CA ASP A 95 46.85 -35.11 -2.23
C ASP A 95 47.90 -35.73 -1.29
N ARG A 96 47.53 -36.04 -0.03
CA ARG A 96 48.42 -36.75 0.91
C ARG A 96 48.70 -38.20 0.50
N LEU A 97 47.73 -38.88 -0.12
CA LEU A 97 47.90 -40.26 -0.59
C LEU A 97 48.72 -40.37 -1.88
N LYS A 98 48.87 -39.26 -2.62
CA LYS A 98 49.64 -39.19 -3.88
C LYS A 98 51.07 -38.67 -3.72
N SER A 99 51.44 -38.16 -2.55
CA SER A 99 52.80 -37.75 -2.17
C SER A 99 53.59 -38.91 -1.59
#